data_AF-A0A2S8BDW7-F1
#
_entry.id   AF-A0A2S8BDW7-F1
#
_cell.length_a   1.000
_cell.length_b   1.000
_cell.length_c   1.000
_cell.angle_alpha   90.00
_cell.angle_beta   90.00
_cell.angle_gamma   90.00
#
_symmetry.space_group_name_H-M   'P 1'
#
loop_
_entity.id
_entity.type
_entity.pdbx_description
1 polymer ?
#
loop_
_entity_poly.entity_id
_entity_poly.type
_entity_poly.pdbx_seq_one_letter_code
_entity_poly.pdbx_strand_id
1 'polypeptide(L)'
;MLELLADLPSERVLRHHDVARINAIAAKPAGAHDVDTTEAFCVLGSLRRTAAQLHLHHSTVAARIAHVEAAMGWDLADPIDRFTATLVLVVRRIALSSAELTGADPTNVGRSR
;
A
#
# COMPACT_ATOMS: atom_id res chain seq x y z
N MET A 1 10.76 -17.03 4.24
CA MET A 1 9.35 -16.65 3.94
C MET A 1 9.27 -15.46 2.98
N LEU A 2 10.08 -14.40 3.14
CA LEU A 2 10.19 -13.30 2.15
C LEU A 2 10.92 -13.70 0.85
N GLU A 3 11.78 -14.72 0.88
CA GLU A 3 12.50 -15.23 -0.32
C GLU A 3 11.56 -15.67 -1.45
N LEU A 4 10.35 -16.16 -1.14
CA LEU A 4 9.37 -16.57 -2.16
C LEU A 4 8.83 -15.36 -2.97
N LEU A 5 8.89 -14.15 -2.40
CA LEU A 5 8.49 -12.91 -3.05
C LEU A 5 9.67 -12.21 -3.75
N ALA A 6 10.92 -12.60 -3.46
CA ALA A 6 12.11 -11.99 -4.05
C ALA A 6 12.26 -12.31 -5.55
N ASP A 7 11.72 -13.46 -5.99
CA ASP A 7 11.71 -13.86 -7.41
C ASP A 7 10.57 -13.21 -8.21
N LEU A 8 9.68 -12.43 -7.58
CA LEU A 8 8.67 -11.67 -8.31
C LEU A 8 9.29 -10.37 -8.84
N PRO A 9 9.46 -10.21 -10.16
CA PRO A 9 10.00 -8.96 -10.70
C PRO A 9 9.05 -7.81 -10.34
N SER A 10 9.58 -6.81 -9.62
CA SER A 10 8.85 -5.67 -9.07
C SER A 10 8.01 -4.95 -10.14
N GLU A 11 8.54 -4.84 -11.36
CA GLU A 11 7.82 -4.29 -12.52
C GLU A 11 6.54 -5.06 -12.85
N ARG A 12 6.58 -6.40 -12.81
CA ARG A 12 5.40 -7.24 -13.07
C ARG A 12 4.35 -7.09 -11.96
N VAL A 13 4.81 -6.96 -10.72
CA VAL A 13 3.93 -6.68 -9.58
C VAL A 13 3.24 -5.33 -9.75
N LEU A 14 3.98 -4.28 -10.07
CA LEU A 14 3.44 -2.93 -10.24
C LEU A 14 2.44 -2.84 -11.41
N ARG A 15 2.60 -3.70 -12.42
CA ARG A 15 1.68 -3.84 -13.57
C ARG A 15 0.46 -4.71 -13.28
N HIS A 16 0.41 -5.43 -12.16
CA HIS A 16 -0.79 -6.18 -11.78
C HIS A 16 -1.97 -5.21 -11.61
N HIS A 17 -3.13 -5.58 -12.15
CA HIS A 17 -4.29 -4.70 -12.25
C HIS A 17 -4.64 -4.00 -10.92
N ASP A 18 -4.76 -4.76 -9.83
CA ASP A 18 -5.16 -4.20 -8.54
C ASP A 18 -4.05 -3.35 -7.88
N VAL A 19 -2.79 -3.69 -8.12
CA VAL A 19 -1.64 -2.90 -7.66
C VAL A 19 -1.59 -1.58 -8.41
N ALA A 20 -1.80 -1.60 -9.73
CA ALA A 20 -1.87 -0.42 -10.57
C ALA A 20 -3.05 0.49 -10.17
N ARG A 21 -4.21 -0.08 -9.85
CA ARG A 21 -5.38 0.68 -9.35
C ARG A 21 -5.10 1.34 -8.00
N ILE A 22 -4.54 0.61 -7.04
CA ILE A 22 -4.12 1.21 -5.76
C ILE A 22 -3.06 2.30 -5.98
N ASN A 23 -2.10 2.10 -6.88
CA ASN A 23 -1.10 3.11 -7.22
C ASN A 23 -1.74 4.38 -7.80
N ALA A 24 -2.75 4.24 -8.65
CA ALA A 24 -3.50 5.37 -9.20
C ALA A 24 -4.28 6.15 -8.13
N ILE A 25 -4.74 5.48 -7.07
CA ILE A 25 -5.33 6.14 -5.90
C ILE A 25 -4.23 6.88 -5.13
N ALA A 26 -3.14 6.18 -4.79
CA ALA A 26 -2.02 6.72 -4.02
C ALA A 26 -1.33 7.92 -4.68
N ALA A 27 -1.35 8.02 -6.01
CA ALA A 27 -0.77 9.15 -6.76
C ALA A 27 -1.54 10.47 -6.56
N LYS A 28 -2.77 10.43 -6.01
CA LYS A 28 -3.56 11.63 -5.71
C LYS A 28 -3.19 12.18 -4.33
N PRO A 29 -3.16 13.51 -4.12
CA PRO A 29 -2.75 14.11 -2.84
C PRO A 29 -3.51 13.59 -1.61
N ALA A 30 -4.84 13.45 -1.72
CA ALA A 30 -5.65 12.85 -0.65
C ALA A 30 -5.58 11.32 -0.62
N GLY A 31 -5.40 10.69 -1.79
CA GLY A 31 -5.43 9.24 -1.95
C GLY A 31 -4.22 8.52 -1.36
N ALA A 32 -3.06 9.19 -1.25
CA ALA A 32 -1.90 8.64 -0.52
C ALA A 32 -2.26 8.28 0.93
N HIS A 33 -2.90 9.22 1.64
CA HIS A 33 -3.34 8.99 3.01
C HIS A 33 -4.45 7.94 3.12
N ASP A 34 -5.31 7.83 2.12
CA ASP A 34 -6.37 6.82 2.07
C ASP A 34 -5.78 5.40 1.97
N VAL A 35 -4.79 5.22 1.09
CA VAL A 35 -4.06 3.97 0.92
C VAL A 35 -3.25 3.60 2.17
N ASP A 36 -2.50 4.55 2.74
CA ASP A 36 -1.71 4.32 3.97
C ASP A 36 -2.61 3.94 5.16
N THR A 37 -3.77 4.60 5.29
CA THR A 37 -4.73 4.29 6.35
C THR A 37 -5.32 2.88 6.17
N THR A 38 -5.58 2.49 4.93
CA THR A 38 -6.11 1.15 4.59
C THR A 38 -5.07 0.06 4.84
N GLU A 39 -3.79 0.30 4.51
CA GLU A 39 -2.68 -0.60 4.84
C GLU A 39 -2.56 -0.80 6.36
N ALA A 40 -2.59 0.29 7.14
CA ALA A 40 -2.57 0.22 8.60
C ALA A 40 -3.78 -0.56 9.15
N PHE A 41 -4.97 -0.41 8.58
CA PHE A 41 -6.15 -1.19 8.96
C PHE A 41 -6.03 -2.69 8.65
N CYS A 42 -5.47 -3.04 7.49
CA CYS A 42 -5.23 -4.44 7.12
C CYS A 42 -4.31 -5.13 8.14
N VAL A 43 -3.28 -4.43 8.62
CA VAL A 43 -2.35 -4.94 9.64
C VAL A 43 -2.95 -4.96 11.05
N LEU A 44 -3.63 -3.89 11.47
CA LEU A 44 -4.07 -3.71 12.86
C LEU A 44 -5.41 -4.37 13.19
N GLY A 45 -6.18 -4.75 12.19
CA GLY A 45 -7.40 -5.53 12.40
C GLY A 45 -8.66 -4.72 12.68
N SER A 46 -8.56 -3.45 13.09
CA SER A 46 -9.72 -2.68 13.57
C SER A 46 -9.61 -1.17 13.38
N LEU A 47 -10.74 -0.51 13.09
CA LEU A 47 -10.82 0.95 12.96
C LEU A 47 -10.29 1.68 14.20
N ARG A 48 -10.65 1.20 15.39
CA ARG A 48 -10.22 1.82 16.66
C ARG A 48 -8.71 1.77 16.85
N ARG A 49 -8.07 0.61 16.58
CA ARG A 49 -6.62 0.49 16.71
C ARG A 49 -5.90 1.33 15.65
N THR A 50 -6.42 1.35 14.42
CA THR A 50 -5.88 2.19 13.34
C THR A 50 -5.98 3.68 13.68
N ALA A 51 -7.13 4.14 14.17
CA ALA A 51 -7.35 5.51 14.61
C ALA A 51 -6.38 5.90 15.73
N ALA A 52 -6.23 5.05 16.74
CA ALA A 52 -5.28 5.28 17.82
C ALA A 52 -3.83 5.33 17.32
N GLN A 53 -3.41 4.40 16.45
CA GLN A 53 -2.05 4.34 15.92
C GLN A 53 -1.71 5.55 15.03
N LEU A 54 -2.67 6.00 14.21
CA LEU A 54 -2.49 7.12 13.30
C LEU A 54 -2.80 8.48 13.94
N HIS A 55 -3.23 8.51 15.20
CA HIS A 55 -3.69 9.71 15.91
C HIS A 55 -4.83 10.44 15.15
N LEU A 56 -5.73 9.67 14.54
CA LEU A 56 -6.86 10.16 13.77
C LEU A 56 -8.16 9.92 14.50
N HIS A 57 -9.19 10.70 14.15
CA HIS A 57 -10.54 10.36 14.55
C HIS A 57 -11.01 9.11 13.80
N HIS A 58 -11.75 8.23 14.47
CA HIS A 58 -12.23 6.98 13.89
C HIS A 58 -13.10 7.20 12.64
N SER A 59 -13.86 8.31 12.59
CA SER A 59 -14.65 8.67 11.40
C SER A 59 -13.78 9.04 10.20
N THR A 60 -12.62 9.67 10.42
CA THR A 60 -11.64 9.93 9.35
C THR A 60 -11.11 8.61 8.83
N VAL A 61 -10.73 7.68 9.71
CA VAL A 61 -10.26 6.34 9.30
C VAL A 61 -11.31 5.61 8.48
N ALA A 62 -12.57 5.61 8.95
CA ALA A 62 -13.67 4.98 8.23
C ALA A 62 -13.91 5.61 6.84
N ALA A 63 -13.90 6.95 6.74
CA ALA A 63 -14.08 7.64 5.46
C ALA A 63 -12.95 7.33 4.46
N ARG A 64 -11.70 7.31 4.92
CA ARG A 64 -10.54 6.95 4.11
C ARG A 64 -10.61 5.52 3.58
N ILE A 65 -11.00 4.58 4.44
CA ILE A 65 -11.19 3.18 4.05
C ILE A 65 -12.33 3.05 3.03
N ALA A 66 -13.46 3.72 3.27
CA ALA A 66 -14.61 3.70 2.36
C ALA A 66 -14.26 4.23 0.97
N HIS A 67 -13.37 5.23 0.85
CA HIS A 67 -12.88 5.68 -0.45
C HIS A 67 -12.10 4.60 -1.20
N VAL A 68 -11.23 3.86 -0.50
CA VAL A 68 -10.46 2.76 -1.11
C VAL A 68 -11.37 1.60 -1.47
N GLU A 69 -12.30 1.21 -0.58
CA GLU A 69 -13.32 0.19 -0.84
C GLU A 69 -14.12 0.50 -2.10
N ALA A 70 -14.66 1.73 -2.21
CA ALA A 70 -15.43 2.16 -3.38
C ALA A 70 -14.58 2.18 -4.66
N ALA A 71 -13.33 2.62 -4.58
CA ALA A 71 -12.44 2.70 -5.74
C ALA A 71 -11.94 1.33 -6.21
N MET A 72 -11.80 0.37 -5.29
CA MET A 72 -11.33 -0.99 -5.57
C MET A 72 -12.47 -1.96 -5.85
N GLY A 73 -13.68 -1.69 -5.37
CA GLY A 73 -14.80 -2.63 -5.37
C GLY A 73 -14.63 -3.73 -4.31
N TRP A 74 -13.99 -3.40 -3.18
CA TRP A 74 -13.78 -4.32 -2.07
C TRP A 74 -14.78 -4.09 -0.94
N ASP A 75 -15.11 -5.14 -0.21
CA ASP A 75 -15.71 -5.08 1.12
C ASP A 75 -14.70 -5.59 2.17
N LEU A 76 -14.05 -4.70 2.93
CA LEU A 76 -13.06 -5.13 3.91
C LEU A 76 -13.65 -5.77 5.18
N ALA A 77 -14.99 -5.82 5.28
CA ALA A 77 -15.65 -6.69 6.26
C ALA A 77 -15.70 -8.15 5.76
N ASP A 78 -15.67 -8.39 4.44
CA ASP A 78 -15.54 -9.72 3.87
C ASP A 78 -14.10 -10.26 4.04
N PRO A 79 -13.91 -11.48 4.57
CA PRO A 79 -12.58 -12.04 4.81
C PRO A 79 -11.72 -12.22 3.57
N ILE A 80 -12.32 -12.53 2.41
CA ILE A 80 -11.60 -12.79 1.15
C ILE A 80 -11.14 -11.48 0.54
N ASP A 81 -12.01 -10.49 0.49
CA ASP A 81 -11.66 -9.14 0.02
C ASP A 81 -10.62 -8.51 0.93
N ARG A 82 -10.75 -8.69 2.26
CA ARG A 82 -9.74 -8.23 3.22
C ARG A 82 -8.39 -8.89 3.03
N PHE A 83 -8.35 -10.21 2.80
CA PHE A 83 -7.11 -10.92 2.50
C PHE A 83 -6.49 -10.39 1.20
N THR A 84 -7.31 -10.22 0.15
CA THR A 84 -6.88 -9.69 -1.15
C THR A 84 -6.30 -8.29 -1.02
N ALA A 85 -6.99 -7.39 -0.30
CA ALA A 85 -6.52 -6.04 -0.04
C ALA A 85 -5.17 -6.03 0.71
N THR A 86 -5.05 -6.87 1.75
CA THR A 86 -3.80 -7.02 2.51
C THR A 86 -2.66 -7.49 1.60
N LEU A 87 -2.91 -8.51 0.77
CA LEU A 87 -1.91 -9.04 -0.15
C LEU A 87 -1.47 -7.99 -1.17
N VAL A 88 -2.41 -7.29 -1.80
CA VAL A 88 -2.14 -6.23 -2.79
C VAL A 88 -1.28 -5.13 -2.16
N LEU A 89 -1.62 -4.67 -0.95
CA LEU A 89 -0.90 -3.59 -0.27
C LEU A 89 0.50 -4.01 0.17
N VAL A 90 0.66 -5.24 0.70
CA VAL A 90 1.98 -5.77 1.10
C VAL A 90 2.88 -5.97 -0.11
N VAL A 91 2.37 -6.59 -1.18
CA VAL A 91 3.14 -6.88 -2.39
C VAL A 91 3.51 -5.57 -3.12
N ARG A 92 2.61 -4.58 -3.13
CA ARG A 92 2.92 -3.21 -3.57
C ARG A 92 4.06 -2.60 -2.76
N ARG A 93 3.98 -2.64 -1.43
CA ARG A 93 4.99 -2.06 -0.52
C ARG A 93 6.37 -2.65 -0.82
N ILE A 94 6.45 -3.97 -0.93
CA ILE A 94 7.70 -4.68 -1.24
C ILE A 94 8.24 -4.26 -2.61
N ALA A 95 7.39 -4.19 -3.64
CA ALA A 95 7.80 -3.79 -4.99
C ALA A 95 8.33 -2.34 -5.05
N LEU A 96 7.68 -1.41 -4.33
CA LEU A 96 8.14 -0.01 -4.25
C LEU A 96 9.48 0.09 -3.52
N SER A 97 9.65 -0.57 -2.37
CA SER A 97 10.92 -0.58 -1.65
C SER A 97 12.05 -1.25 -2.44
N SER A 98 11.74 -2.32 -3.18
CA SER A 98 12.71 -2.95 -4.10
C SER A 98 13.13 -2.00 -5.22
N ALA A 99 12.17 -1.29 -5.85
CA ALA A 99 12.46 -0.33 -6.91
C ALA A 99 13.33 0.84 -6.39
N GLU A 100 13.03 1.37 -5.20
CA GLU A 100 13.83 2.40 -4.53
C GLU A 100 15.28 1.94 -4.31
N LEU A 101 15.48 0.72 -3.80
CA LEU A 101 16.81 0.13 -3.60
C LEU A 101 17.59 -0.04 -4.91
N THR A 102 16.93 -0.43 -6.02
CA THR A 102 17.57 -0.54 -7.33
C THR A 102 17.86 0.80 -8.00
N GLY A 103 17.03 1.82 -7.75
CA GLY A 103 17.21 3.18 -8.25
C GLY A 103 18.25 3.99 -7.44
N ALA A 104 18.51 3.58 -6.20
CA ALA A 104 19.49 4.20 -5.30
C ALA A 104 20.93 3.69 -5.51
N ASP A 105 21.32 3.36 -6.75
CA ASP A 105 22.70 2.96 -7.06
C ASP A 105 23.71 4.06 -6.63
N PRO A 106 24.67 3.78 -5.73
CA PRO A 106 25.56 4.78 -5.13
C PRO A 106 26.66 5.32 -6.07
N THR A 107 26.61 5.08 -7.38
CA THR A 107 27.68 5.48 -8.33
C THR A 107 27.74 7.00 -8.63
N ASN A 108 26.90 7.83 -7.99
CA ASN A 108 26.96 9.30 -8.11
C ASN A 108 27.44 10.03 -6.84
N VAL A 109 28.37 9.44 -6.08
CA VAL A 109 29.17 10.16 -5.07
C VAL A 109 30.62 10.18 -5.54
N GLY A 110 30.98 11.15 -6.38
CA GLY A 110 32.37 11.30 -6.79
C GLY A 110 32.64 12.05 -8.09
N ARG A 111 31.87 13.08 -8.46
CA ARG A 111 32.32 14.10 -9.44
C ARG A 111 31.76 15.47 -9.10
N SER A 112 32.28 16.06 -8.03
CA SER A 112 32.32 17.51 -7.88
C SER A 112 33.79 17.93 -7.88
N ARG A 113 34.07 18.91 -8.72
CA ARG A 113 35.38 19.43 -9.12
C ARG A 113 36.16 20.05 -7.97
#